data_AF-A0AAN5CIV1-F1
#
_entry.id   AF-A0AAN5CIV1-F1
#
_cell.length_a   1.000
_cell.length_b   1.000
_cell.length_c   1.000
_cell.angle_alpha   90.00
_cell.angle_beta   90.00
_cell.angle_gamma   90.00
#
_symmetry.space_group_name_H-M   'P 1'
#
loop_
_entity.id
_entity.type
_entity.pdbx_description
1 polymer ?
#
loop_
_entity_poly.entity_id
_entity_poly.type
_entity_poly.pdbx_seq_one_letter_code
_entity_poly.pdbx_strand_id
1 'polypeptide(L)'
;SITYLSHAHHLQDVFSTSILRFCYLQSQSSDWSLLFAGHGMSDRDQAPFWYSSERELSWQLSHHHSQSCSLSTSILTRTVISRLKIDDLFVVVHARWLCFFFCVLSVSSGLLGFMILLRANLRELKQLQRLSGHTSMKYSIARIYQLRENIDVMKMILRMAVPFFKYTTPVMALYFIFISIPGTRDNQTARDLSMAFFDWWLAVLSLAVALTLPIFDFRFRRVAIQLPIFRSLMKANDVHSARVFTTEHVFNDTGRATSIYFSSLEREWNR
;
A
#
# COMPACT_ATOMS: atom_id res chain seq x y z
N SER A 1 -12.48 -10.07 -24.59
CA SER A 1 -11.20 -10.04 -23.86
C SER A 1 -10.53 -8.67 -23.77
N ILE A 2 -10.56 -7.82 -24.82
CA ILE A 2 -9.90 -6.50 -24.80
C ILE A 2 -10.47 -5.56 -23.72
N THR A 3 -11.77 -5.63 -23.43
CA THR A 3 -12.43 -4.81 -22.40
C THR A 3 -12.01 -5.14 -20.97
N TYR A 4 -11.63 -6.40 -20.69
CA TYR A 4 -11.21 -6.83 -19.35
C TYR A 4 -9.75 -6.47 -19.05
N LEU A 5 -8.88 -6.49 -20.06
CA LEU A 5 -7.49 -6.02 -19.92
C LEU A 5 -7.46 -4.51 -19.63
N SER A 6 -8.33 -3.73 -20.30
CA SER A 6 -8.45 -2.29 -20.07
C SER A 6 -8.90 -1.95 -18.64
N HIS A 7 -9.78 -2.76 -18.04
CA HIS A 7 -10.24 -2.54 -16.67
C HIS A 7 -9.20 -2.93 -15.62
N ALA A 8 -8.40 -3.97 -15.87
CA ALA A 8 -7.30 -4.36 -15.00
C ALA A 8 -6.15 -3.33 -15.00
N HIS A 9 -5.79 -2.79 -16.18
CA HIS A 9 -4.80 -1.71 -16.28
C HIS A 9 -5.26 -0.43 -15.58
N HIS A 10 -6.53 -0.05 -15.72
CA HIS A 10 -7.08 1.12 -15.02
C HIS A 10 -7.05 0.94 -13.49
N LEU A 11 -7.33 -0.26 -12.98
CA LEU A 11 -7.23 -0.53 -11.53
C LEU A 11 -5.78 -0.49 -11.04
N GLN A 12 -4.82 -0.95 -11.83
CA GLN A 12 -3.39 -0.91 -11.49
C GLN A 12 -2.85 0.53 -11.46
N ASP A 13 -3.27 1.38 -12.41
CA ASP A 13 -2.86 2.80 -12.44
C ASP A 13 -3.45 3.59 -11.27
N VAL A 14 -4.72 3.35 -10.91
CA VAL A 14 -5.35 3.97 -9.75
C VAL A 14 -4.67 3.55 -8.44
N PHE A 15 -4.25 2.29 -8.34
CA PHE A 15 -3.54 1.78 -7.16
C PHE A 15 -2.13 2.39 -7.06
N SER A 16 -1.39 2.46 -8.17
CA SER A 16 -0.04 3.00 -8.20
C SER A 16 -0.02 4.51 -7.92
N THR A 17 -0.97 5.27 -8.45
CA THR A 17 -1.10 6.71 -8.19
C THR A 17 -1.51 7.01 -6.75
N SER A 18 -2.36 6.17 -6.14
CA SER A 18 -2.78 6.34 -4.74
C SER A 18 -1.65 6.08 -3.76
N ILE A 19 -0.85 5.03 -3.99
CA ILE A 19 0.32 4.71 -3.14
C ILE A 19 1.40 5.78 -3.29
N LEU A 20 1.70 6.23 -4.51
CA LEU A 20 2.71 7.27 -4.74
C LEU A 20 2.30 8.62 -4.12
N ARG A 21 1.02 9.00 -4.21
CA ARG A 21 0.51 10.20 -3.51
C ARG A 21 0.58 10.06 -1.99
N PHE A 22 0.30 8.88 -1.46
CA PHE A 22 0.40 8.62 -0.02
C PHE A 22 1.86 8.77 0.47
N CYS A 23 2.83 8.18 -0.24
CA CYS A 23 4.25 8.33 0.09
C CYS A 23 4.74 9.78 -0.03
N TYR A 24 4.29 10.51 -1.07
CA TYR A 24 4.64 11.92 -1.25
C TYR A 24 4.12 12.81 -0.12
N LEU A 25 2.85 12.63 0.29
CA LEU A 25 2.25 13.39 1.38
C LEU A 25 2.90 13.09 2.74
N GLN A 26 3.33 11.85 2.96
CA GLN A 26 4.04 11.46 4.18
C GLN A 26 5.45 12.08 4.25
N SER A 27 6.17 12.11 3.12
CA SER A 27 7.47 12.79 3.01
C SER A 27 7.38 14.28 3.34
N GLN A 28 6.34 14.96 2.86
CA GLN A 28 6.15 16.41 3.05
C GLN A 28 5.83 16.81 4.50
N SER A 29 5.34 15.89 5.34
CA SER A 29 5.04 16.17 6.75
C SER A 29 6.27 16.25 7.65
N SER A 30 7.41 15.73 7.19
CA SER A 30 8.66 15.61 7.96
C SER A 30 9.48 16.91 8.00
N ASP A 31 9.35 17.74 6.96
CA ASP A 31 10.20 18.92 6.73
C ASP A 31 9.78 20.18 7.51
N TRP A 32 8.56 20.22 8.05
CA TRP A 32 8.06 21.39 8.78
C TRP A 32 8.75 21.62 10.13
N SER A 33 9.44 20.60 10.66
CA SER A 33 10.14 20.66 11.96
C SER A 33 11.44 21.48 11.93
N LEU A 34 12.06 21.63 10.75
CA LEU A 34 13.39 22.27 10.59
C LEU A 34 13.33 23.78 10.31
N LEU A 35 12.15 24.30 9.93
CA LEU A 35 11.98 25.69 9.50
C LEU A 35 11.74 26.70 10.64
N PHE A 36 11.56 26.25 11.89
CA PHE A 36 11.23 27.13 13.03
C PHE A 36 12.36 27.36 14.06
N ALA A 37 13.58 26.87 13.81
CA ALA A 37 14.66 26.91 14.81
C ALA A 37 15.74 28.02 14.61
N GLY A 38 15.59 28.93 13.65
CA GLY A 38 16.70 29.81 13.24
C GLY A 38 16.35 31.29 13.03
N HIS A 39 16.02 32.04 14.09
CA HIS A 39 16.17 33.51 14.07
C HIS A 39 16.45 34.07 15.47
N GLY A 40 17.74 34.13 15.82
CA GLY A 40 18.26 34.99 16.87
C GLY A 40 18.91 36.22 16.24
N MET A 41 18.25 37.37 16.33
CA MET A 41 18.84 38.67 15.98
C MET A 41 19.65 39.19 17.17
N SER A 42 20.95 39.30 16.96
CA SER A 42 21.87 40.12 17.73
C SER A 42 22.03 41.43 16.97
N ASP A 43 21.76 42.57 17.59
CA ASP A 43 22.62 43.75 17.44
C ASP A 43 22.33 44.81 18.50
N ARG A 44 23.43 45.34 19.05
CA ARG A 44 23.53 46.52 19.91
C ARG A 44 23.57 47.75 19.02
N ASP A 45 23.04 48.88 19.49
CA ASP A 45 23.71 50.17 19.23
C ASP A 45 23.39 51.23 20.28
N GLN A 46 24.40 52.09 20.50
CA GLN A 46 24.58 53.06 21.57
C GLN A 46 23.81 54.38 21.30
N ALA A 47 23.30 55.02 22.37
CA ALA A 47 22.88 56.44 22.31
C ALA A 47 23.31 57.19 23.59
N PRO A 48 23.59 58.51 23.50
CA PRO A 48 24.30 59.24 24.55
C PRO A 48 23.39 59.86 25.62
N PHE A 49 24.04 60.04 26.77
CA PHE A 49 23.59 60.41 28.10
C PHE A 49 23.39 61.93 28.25
N TRP A 50 22.18 62.48 28.10
CA TRP A 50 21.76 63.76 28.71
C TRP A 50 20.23 63.85 28.66
N TYR A 51 19.55 63.75 29.82
CA TYR A 51 18.22 64.29 30.19
C TYR A 51 17.70 63.51 31.42
N SER A 52 18.12 63.92 32.61
CA SER A 52 17.81 63.27 33.89
C SER A 52 17.05 64.26 34.77
N SER A 53 15.74 64.00 34.95
CA SER A 53 14.98 64.23 36.20
C SER A 53 13.46 64.25 35.97
N GLU A 54 12.94 64.77 34.85
CA GLU A 54 11.47 64.82 34.61
C GLU A 54 10.93 63.60 33.84
N ARG A 55 11.80 62.81 33.20
CA ARG A 55 11.40 61.58 32.50
C ARG A 55 11.12 60.39 33.42
N GLU A 56 11.66 60.36 34.63
CA GLU A 56 11.56 59.17 35.51
C GLU A 56 10.13 58.90 36.01
N LEU A 57 9.33 59.94 36.31
CA LEU A 57 7.93 59.76 36.73
C LEU A 57 7.01 59.36 35.57
N SER A 58 7.23 59.91 34.37
CA SER A 58 6.49 59.48 33.16
C SER A 58 6.87 58.07 32.70
N TRP A 59 8.14 57.67 32.88
CA TRP A 59 8.62 56.33 32.57
C TRP A 59 8.06 55.29 33.55
N GLN A 60 7.97 55.60 34.84
CA GLN A 60 7.39 54.67 35.81
C GLN A 60 5.88 54.45 35.63
N LEU A 61 5.11 55.50 35.32
CA LEU A 61 3.69 55.33 35.01
C LEU A 61 3.46 54.61 33.66
N SER A 62 4.30 54.88 32.64
CA SER A 62 4.24 54.18 31.35
C SER A 62 4.67 52.72 31.47
N HIS A 63 5.66 52.40 32.31
CA HIS A 63 6.07 51.01 32.55
C HIS A 63 5.00 50.19 33.26
N HIS A 64 4.26 50.77 34.22
CA HIS A 64 3.18 50.07 34.90
C HIS A 64 1.99 49.79 33.96
N HIS A 65 1.59 50.76 33.12
CA HIS A 65 0.54 50.54 32.13
C HIS A 65 0.96 49.58 31.01
N SER A 66 2.22 49.64 30.58
CA SER A 66 2.79 48.72 29.58
C SER A 66 2.91 47.28 30.12
N GLN A 67 3.32 47.09 31.37
CA GLN A 67 3.39 45.77 31.99
C GLN A 67 2.01 45.13 32.17
N SER A 68 0.99 45.89 32.60
CA SER A 68 -0.37 45.37 32.75
C SER A 68 -1.04 45.03 31.40
N CYS A 69 -0.77 45.80 30.34
CA CYS A 69 -1.22 45.45 28.99
C CYS A 69 -0.48 44.20 28.44
N SER A 70 0.83 44.07 28.68
CA SER A 70 1.62 42.93 28.19
C SER A 70 1.17 41.60 28.78
N LEU A 71 0.80 41.58 30.08
CA LEU A 71 0.34 40.38 30.78
C LEU A 71 -1.01 39.90 30.23
N SER A 72 -1.97 40.82 30.06
CA SER A 72 -3.28 40.49 29.50
C SER A 72 -3.20 39.99 28.06
N THR A 73 -2.37 40.60 27.21
CA THR A 73 -2.15 40.12 25.83
C THR A 73 -1.41 38.79 25.78
N SER A 74 -0.50 38.51 26.71
CA SER A 74 0.22 37.23 26.78
C SER A 74 -0.66 36.07 27.22
N ILE A 75 -1.64 36.32 28.10
CA ILE A 75 -2.60 35.30 28.56
C ILE A 75 -3.61 34.98 27.45
N LEU A 76 -4.12 36.02 26.75
CA LEU A 76 -5.06 35.86 25.63
C LEU A 76 -4.41 35.16 24.43
N THR A 77 -3.19 35.53 24.06
CA THR A 77 -2.47 34.84 22.98
C THR A 77 -2.14 33.39 23.34
N ARG A 78 -1.75 33.09 24.58
CA ARG A 78 -1.53 31.71 25.04
C ARG A 78 -2.81 30.87 25.05
N THR A 79 -3.96 31.44 25.40
CA THR A 79 -5.24 30.72 25.42
C THR A 79 -5.84 30.52 24.02
N VAL A 80 -5.66 31.48 23.11
CA VAL A 80 -6.08 31.31 21.70
C VAL A 80 -5.20 30.29 20.98
N ILE A 81 -3.87 30.33 21.18
CA ILE A 81 -2.94 29.34 20.60
C ILE A 81 -3.17 27.94 21.18
N SER A 82 -3.53 27.82 22.47
CA SER A 82 -3.83 26.51 23.06
C SER A 82 -5.17 25.94 22.57
N ARG A 83 -6.19 26.77 22.36
CA ARG A 83 -7.48 26.36 21.78
C ARG A 83 -7.33 25.90 20.32
N LEU A 84 -6.62 26.68 19.49
CA LEU A 84 -6.35 26.32 18.08
C LEU A 84 -5.58 25.00 17.95
N LYS A 85 -4.59 24.74 18.82
CA LYS A 85 -3.82 23.48 18.81
C LYS A 85 -4.64 22.25 19.18
N ILE A 86 -5.66 22.40 20.04
CA ILE A 86 -6.50 21.27 20.47
C ILE A 86 -7.44 20.86 19.33
N ASP A 87 -8.03 21.82 18.63
CA ASP A 87 -8.88 21.56 17.49
C ASP A 87 -8.09 20.95 16.32
N ASP A 88 -6.87 21.44 16.06
CA ASP A 88 -5.98 20.87 15.04
C ASP A 88 -5.57 19.41 15.36
N LEU A 89 -5.27 19.09 16.63
CA LEU A 89 -4.90 17.74 17.02
C LEU A 89 -6.07 16.76 16.84
N PHE A 90 -7.28 17.17 17.22
CA PHE A 90 -8.48 16.35 17.06
C PHE A 90 -8.75 16.07 15.57
N VAL A 91 -8.64 17.10 14.72
CA VAL A 91 -8.81 16.97 13.27
C VAL A 91 -7.77 16.04 12.67
N VAL A 92 -6.49 16.17 13.04
CA VAL A 92 -5.41 15.30 12.55
C VAL A 92 -5.61 13.85 12.96
N VAL A 93 -6.00 13.58 14.20
CA VAL A 93 -6.27 12.20 14.65
C VAL A 93 -7.45 11.61 13.88
N HIS A 94 -8.56 12.34 13.75
CA HIS A 94 -9.73 11.87 13.00
C HIS A 94 -9.42 11.63 11.52
N ALA A 95 -8.67 12.52 10.88
CA ALA A 95 -8.25 12.35 9.50
C ALA A 95 -7.44 11.06 9.30
N ARG A 96 -6.52 10.74 10.21
CA ARG A 96 -5.71 9.50 10.15
C ARG A 96 -6.57 8.25 10.26
N TRP A 97 -7.53 8.22 11.18
CA TRP A 97 -8.48 7.12 11.32
C TRP A 97 -9.34 6.96 10.06
N LEU A 98 -9.89 8.05 9.54
CA LEU A 98 -10.70 8.02 8.32
C LEU A 98 -9.91 7.49 7.11
N CYS A 99 -8.66 7.95 6.94
CA CYS A 99 -7.76 7.42 5.90
C CYS A 99 -7.52 5.91 6.09
N PHE A 100 -7.23 5.47 7.31
CA PHE A 100 -7.04 4.05 7.61
C PHE A 100 -8.28 3.22 7.27
N PHE A 101 -9.47 3.64 7.71
CA PHE A 101 -10.73 2.97 7.39
C PHE A 101 -10.98 2.93 5.89
N PHE A 102 -10.74 4.02 5.16
CA PHE A 102 -10.89 4.06 3.71
C PHE A 102 -9.93 3.09 2.99
N CYS A 103 -8.68 3.00 3.43
CA CYS A 103 -7.71 2.02 2.92
C CYS A 103 -8.18 0.57 3.18
N VAL A 104 -8.67 0.27 4.38
CA VAL A 104 -9.19 -1.08 4.70
C VAL A 104 -10.42 -1.40 3.87
N LEU A 105 -11.37 -0.47 3.73
CA LEU A 105 -12.58 -0.66 2.94
C LEU A 105 -12.28 -0.84 1.45
N SER A 106 -11.36 -0.06 0.88
CA SER A 106 -10.98 -0.18 -0.54
C SER A 106 -10.26 -1.49 -0.87
N VAL A 107 -9.34 -1.94 0.00
CA VAL A 107 -8.70 -3.25 -0.17
C VAL A 107 -9.72 -4.39 -0.03
N SER A 108 -10.62 -4.29 0.95
CA SER A 108 -11.65 -5.30 1.19
C SER A 108 -12.64 -5.40 0.04
N SER A 109 -13.09 -4.25 -0.51
CA SER A 109 -14.00 -4.22 -1.66
C SER A 109 -13.34 -4.75 -2.93
N GLY A 110 -12.06 -4.43 -3.16
CA GLY A 110 -11.25 -4.99 -4.24
C GLY A 110 -11.13 -6.52 -4.16
N LEU A 111 -10.81 -7.04 -2.97
CA LEU A 111 -10.74 -8.49 -2.74
C LEU A 111 -12.09 -9.17 -2.95
N LEU A 112 -13.18 -8.57 -2.47
CA LEU A 112 -14.53 -9.08 -2.67
C LEU A 112 -14.90 -9.13 -4.16
N GLY A 113 -14.66 -8.04 -4.89
CA GLY A 113 -14.91 -7.96 -6.34
C GLY A 113 -14.10 -9.01 -7.11
N PHE A 114 -12.83 -9.19 -6.74
CA PHE A 114 -11.97 -10.23 -7.31
C PHE A 114 -12.52 -11.64 -7.06
N MET A 115 -12.98 -11.93 -5.84
CA MET A 115 -13.55 -13.23 -5.49
C MET A 115 -14.88 -13.51 -6.21
N ILE A 116 -15.73 -12.48 -6.38
CA ILE A 116 -16.97 -12.58 -7.17
C ILE A 116 -16.63 -12.91 -8.61
N LEU A 117 -15.67 -12.20 -9.21
CA LEU A 117 -15.23 -12.44 -10.59
C LEU A 117 -14.66 -13.84 -10.78
N LEU A 118 -13.83 -14.32 -9.85
CA LEU A 118 -13.28 -15.67 -9.90
C LEU A 118 -14.40 -16.73 -9.84
N ARG A 119 -15.38 -16.54 -8.95
CA ARG A 119 -16.53 -17.43 -8.85
C ARG A 119 -17.40 -17.40 -10.11
N ALA A 120 -17.59 -16.24 -10.72
CA ALA A 120 -18.33 -16.12 -11.98
C ALA A 120 -17.64 -16.90 -13.11
N ASN A 121 -16.33 -16.71 -13.29
CA ASN A 121 -15.53 -17.45 -14.29
C ASN A 121 -15.58 -18.97 -14.06
N LEU A 122 -15.48 -19.42 -12.81
CA LEU A 122 -15.59 -20.84 -12.47
C LEU A 122 -16.99 -21.41 -12.74
N ARG A 123 -18.05 -20.62 -12.51
CA ARG A 123 -19.44 -21.03 -12.81
C ARG A 123 -19.66 -21.16 -14.31
N GLU A 124 -19.19 -20.19 -15.09
CA GLU A 124 -19.29 -20.22 -16.55
C GLU A 124 -18.53 -21.43 -17.12
N LEU A 125 -17.32 -21.71 -16.62
CA LEU A 125 -16.56 -22.89 -17.06
C LEU A 125 -17.31 -24.19 -16.77
N LYS A 126 -17.90 -24.33 -15.58
CA LYS A 126 -18.72 -25.50 -15.22
C LYS A 126 -19.97 -25.62 -16.08
N GLN A 127 -20.62 -24.51 -16.43
CA GLN A 127 -21.79 -24.51 -17.31
C GLN A 127 -21.41 -24.98 -18.72
N LEU A 128 -20.31 -24.45 -19.28
CA LEU A 128 -19.81 -24.88 -20.59
C LEU A 128 -19.45 -26.37 -20.61
N GLN A 129 -18.78 -26.87 -19.56
CA GLN A 129 -18.44 -28.29 -19.43
C GLN A 129 -19.67 -29.20 -19.39
N ARG A 130 -20.76 -28.78 -18.73
CA ARG A 130 -22.02 -29.55 -18.70
C ARG A 130 -22.69 -29.58 -20.07
N LEU A 131 -22.70 -28.46 -20.80
CA LEU A 131 -23.33 -28.36 -22.12
C LEU A 131 -22.57 -29.16 -23.18
N SER A 132 -21.24 -29.19 -23.12
CA SER A 132 -20.41 -29.99 -24.04
C SER A 132 -20.70 -31.49 -23.99
N GLY A 133 -21.26 -32.00 -22.88
CA GLY A 133 -21.60 -33.42 -22.74
C GLY A 133 -22.96 -33.83 -23.31
N HIS A 134 -23.88 -32.89 -23.54
CA HIS A 134 -25.29 -33.23 -23.82
C HIS A 134 -25.78 -32.87 -25.22
N THR A 135 -25.13 -31.93 -25.91
CA THR A 135 -25.50 -31.56 -27.27
C THR A 135 -24.24 -31.19 -28.04
N SER A 136 -24.07 -31.74 -29.25
CA SER A 136 -23.02 -31.38 -30.22
C SER A 136 -23.18 -29.95 -30.76
N MET A 137 -23.64 -29.01 -29.93
CA MET A 137 -23.65 -27.59 -30.24
C MET A 137 -22.20 -27.13 -30.43
N LYS A 138 -21.97 -26.40 -31.53
CA LYS A 138 -20.71 -25.77 -31.92
C LYS A 138 -20.31 -24.69 -30.90
N TYR A 139 -19.89 -25.11 -29.72
CA TYR A 139 -19.20 -24.21 -28.80
C TYR A 139 -17.80 -23.96 -29.34
N SER A 140 -17.43 -22.67 -29.40
CA SER A 140 -16.07 -22.28 -29.77
C SER A 140 -15.10 -22.82 -28.72
N ILE A 141 -14.32 -23.82 -29.12
CA ILE A 141 -13.22 -24.41 -28.34
C ILE A 141 -12.30 -23.30 -27.79
N ALA A 142 -12.09 -22.23 -28.57
CA ALA A 142 -11.28 -21.08 -28.19
C ALA A 142 -11.79 -20.39 -26.91
N ARG A 143 -13.13 -20.28 -26.72
CA ARG A 143 -13.70 -19.63 -25.52
C ARG A 143 -13.36 -20.41 -24.24
N ILE A 144 -13.38 -21.74 -24.29
CA ILE A 144 -13.05 -22.59 -23.14
C ILE A 144 -11.57 -22.41 -22.77
N TYR A 145 -10.68 -22.36 -23.77
CA TYR A 145 -9.26 -22.11 -23.54
C TYR A 145 -9.01 -20.73 -22.91
N GLN A 146 -9.63 -19.67 -23.43
CA GLN A 146 -9.50 -18.32 -22.87
C GLN A 146 -9.99 -18.24 -21.43
N LEU A 147 -11.13 -18.87 -21.13
CA LEU A 147 -11.68 -18.86 -19.77
C LEU A 147 -10.79 -19.65 -18.79
N ARG A 148 -10.21 -20.76 -19.25
CA ARG A 148 -9.27 -21.55 -18.46
C ARG A 148 -7.99 -20.76 -18.14
N GLU A 149 -7.41 -20.12 -19.15
CA GLU A 149 -6.23 -19.26 -18.98
C GLU A 149 -6.51 -18.13 -17.99
N ASN A 150 -7.65 -17.44 -18.12
CA ASN A 150 -8.05 -16.40 -17.18
C ASN A 150 -8.17 -16.92 -15.74
N ILE A 151 -8.79 -18.09 -15.53
CA ILE A 151 -8.92 -18.69 -14.19
C ILE A 151 -7.54 -19.04 -13.62
N ASP A 152 -6.64 -19.56 -14.44
CA ASP A 152 -5.29 -19.93 -14.00
C ASP A 152 -4.47 -18.69 -13.62
N VAL A 153 -4.58 -17.60 -14.39
CA VAL A 153 -4.00 -16.29 -14.03
C VAL A 153 -4.59 -15.76 -12.73
N MET A 154 -5.92 -15.80 -12.56
CA MET A 154 -6.54 -15.34 -11.31
C MET A 154 -6.10 -16.18 -10.10
N LYS A 155 -5.97 -17.50 -10.23
CA LYS A 155 -5.45 -18.36 -9.16
C LYS A 155 -3.99 -18.04 -8.84
N MET A 156 -3.19 -17.72 -9.85
CA MET A 156 -1.80 -17.29 -9.66
C MET A 156 -1.75 -15.98 -8.85
N ILE A 157 -2.55 -14.98 -9.23
CA ILE A 157 -2.67 -13.71 -8.48
C ILE A 157 -3.12 -13.98 -7.04
N LEU A 158 -4.09 -14.87 -6.81
CA LEU A 158 -4.54 -15.21 -5.46
C LEU A 158 -3.44 -15.88 -4.63
N ARG A 159 -2.64 -16.78 -5.23
CA ARG A 159 -1.49 -17.40 -4.56
C ARG A 159 -0.40 -16.38 -4.21
N MET A 160 -0.20 -15.36 -5.03
CA MET A 160 0.68 -14.23 -4.73
C MET A 160 0.06 -13.32 -3.64
N ALA A 161 -1.25 -13.11 -3.62
CA ALA A 161 -1.88 -12.25 -2.64
C ALA A 161 -1.70 -12.75 -1.20
N VAL A 162 -1.77 -14.07 -0.96
CA VAL A 162 -1.62 -14.66 0.39
C VAL A 162 -0.33 -14.25 1.12
N PRO A 163 0.89 -14.44 0.56
CA PRO A 163 2.12 -14.00 1.21
C PRO A 163 2.18 -12.47 1.34
N PHE A 164 1.70 -11.71 0.36
CA PHE A 164 1.62 -10.25 0.47
C PHE A 164 0.79 -9.81 1.68
N PHE A 165 -0.40 -10.39 1.87
CA PHE A 165 -1.21 -10.13 3.06
C PHE A 165 -0.46 -10.51 4.33
N LYS A 166 0.16 -11.70 4.37
CA LYS A 166 0.93 -12.18 5.53
C LYS A 166 2.06 -11.22 5.93
N TYR A 167 2.80 -10.66 4.96
CA TYR A 167 3.89 -9.72 5.24
C TYR A 167 3.42 -8.28 5.49
N THR A 168 2.22 -7.92 5.02
CA THR A 168 1.62 -6.59 5.25
C THR A 168 0.94 -6.49 6.62
N THR A 169 0.44 -7.60 7.19
CA THR A 169 -0.23 -7.60 8.51
C THR A 169 0.62 -6.97 9.62
N PRO A 170 1.92 -7.28 9.77
CA PRO A 170 2.76 -6.66 10.80
C PRO A 170 2.96 -5.15 10.60
N VAL A 171 3.05 -4.68 9.34
CA VAL A 171 3.13 -3.24 9.03
C VAL A 171 1.89 -2.52 9.55
N MET A 172 0.71 -3.07 9.27
CA MET A 172 -0.56 -2.50 9.72
C MET A 172 -0.69 -2.54 11.25
N ALA A 173 -0.22 -3.62 11.89
CA ALA A 173 -0.23 -3.74 13.34
C ALA A 173 0.71 -2.72 14.01
N LEU A 174 1.95 -2.56 13.52
CA LEU A 174 2.90 -1.57 14.04
C LEU A 174 2.39 -0.14 13.85
N TYR A 175 1.81 0.14 12.68
CA TYR A 175 1.19 1.44 12.41
C TYR A 175 0.01 1.73 13.34
N PHE A 176 -0.83 0.72 13.59
CA PHE A 176 -1.94 0.82 14.54
C PHE A 176 -1.47 1.08 15.98
N ILE A 177 -0.41 0.38 16.41
CA ILE A 177 0.23 0.62 17.72
C ILE A 177 0.74 2.06 17.79
N PHE A 178 1.44 2.53 16.76
CA PHE A 178 1.96 3.90 16.69
C PHE A 178 0.87 4.96 16.81
N ILE A 179 -0.28 4.80 16.14
CA ILE A 179 -1.42 5.74 16.26
C ILE A 179 -2.07 5.66 17.65
N SER A 180 -2.11 4.48 18.25
CA SER A 180 -2.78 4.26 19.54
C SER A 180 -1.99 4.83 20.73
N ILE A 181 -0.67 5.00 20.58
CA ILE A 181 0.18 5.57 21.63
C ILE A 181 -0.05 7.09 21.70
N PRO A 182 -0.49 7.63 22.86
CA PRO A 182 -0.66 9.07 23.01
C PRO A 182 0.70 9.77 22.96
N GLY A 183 0.74 10.97 22.37
CA GLY A 183 1.95 11.79 22.26
C GLY A 183 2.39 12.45 23.58
N THR A 184 2.30 11.74 24.71
CA THR A 184 2.83 12.21 26.00
C THR A 184 4.33 12.00 26.08
N ARG A 185 5.02 12.84 26.85
CA ARG A 185 6.48 12.80 27.00
C ARG A 185 6.98 11.43 27.47
N ASP A 186 6.23 10.77 28.34
CA ASP A 186 6.60 9.46 28.90
C ASP A 186 6.55 8.33 27.87
N ASN A 187 5.77 8.49 26.80
CA ASN A 187 5.59 7.46 25.76
C ASN A 187 6.37 7.77 24.47
N GLN A 188 7.16 8.84 24.44
CA GLN A 188 7.90 9.26 23.24
C GLN A 188 8.83 8.14 22.75
N THR A 189 9.56 7.47 23.64
CA THR A 189 10.45 6.36 23.30
C THR A 189 9.71 5.20 22.63
N ALA A 190 8.52 4.83 23.14
CA ALA A 190 7.73 3.75 22.55
C ALA A 190 7.21 4.12 21.16
N ARG A 191 6.86 5.38 20.95
CA ARG A 191 6.41 5.92 19.67
C ARG A 191 7.55 5.95 18.64
N ASP A 192 8.73 6.44 19.03
CA ASP A 192 9.92 6.48 18.17
C ASP A 192 10.38 5.06 17.81
N LEU A 193 10.36 4.14 18.78
CA LEU A 193 10.67 2.74 18.55
C LEU A 193 9.68 2.08 17.58
N SER A 194 8.37 2.34 17.73
CA SER A 194 7.35 1.82 16.82
C SER A 194 7.55 2.33 15.40
N MET A 195 7.94 3.60 15.23
CA MET A 195 8.26 4.19 13.93
C MET A 195 9.51 3.55 13.30
N ALA A 196 10.57 3.35 14.08
CA ALA A 196 11.79 2.67 13.61
C ALA A 196 11.52 1.22 13.17
N PHE A 197 10.71 0.47 13.94
CA PHE A 197 10.30 -0.88 13.55
C PHE A 197 9.41 -0.91 12.31
N PHE A 198 8.53 0.08 12.15
CA PHE A 198 7.71 0.22 10.96
C PHE A 198 8.57 0.41 9.70
N ASP A 199 9.55 1.33 9.75
CA ASP A 199 10.46 1.59 8.62
C ASP A 199 11.34 0.37 8.31
N TRP A 200 11.88 -0.27 9.33
CA TRP A 200 12.65 -1.51 9.17
C TRP A 200 11.80 -2.62 8.54
N TRP A 201 10.57 -2.82 9.00
CA TRP A 201 9.69 -3.85 8.45
C TRP A 201 9.28 -3.53 7.01
N LEU A 202 9.12 -2.25 6.66
CA LEU A 202 8.86 -1.85 5.28
C LEU A 202 10.02 -2.23 4.35
N ALA A 203 11.27 -2.12 4.82
CA ALA A 203 12.45 -2.60 4.08
C ALA A 203 12.49 -4.14 3.98
N VAL A 204 12.09 -4.85 5.03
CA VAL A 204 11.96 -6.32 4.98
C VAL A 204 10.86 -6.73 3.98
N LEU A 205 9.73 -6.03 3.97
CA LEU A 205 8.63 -6.27 3.03
C LEU A 205 9.08 -6.06 1.58
N SER A 206 9.78 -4.96 1.28
CA SER A 206 10.26 -4.69 -0.09
C SER A 206 11.23 -5.77 -0.58
N LEU A 207 12.15 -6.21 0.30
CA LEU A 207 13.04 -7.34 0.01
C LEU A 207 12.26 -8.65 -0.17
N ALA A 208 11.30 -8.95 0.69
CA ALA A 208 10.47 -10.15 0.61
C ALA A 208 9.68 -10.20 -0.70
N VAL A 209 9.12 -9.07 -1.14
CA VAL A 209 8.42 -8.93 -2.43
C VAL A 209 9.37 -9.17 -3.60
N ALA A 210 10.56 -8.56 -3.58
CA ALA A 210 11.57 -8.76 -4.62
C ALA A 210 12.00 -10.23 -4.73
N LEU A 211 12.08 -10.95 -3.60
CA LEU A 211 12.45 -12.37 -3.55
C LEU A 211 11.29 -13.32 -3.90
N THR A 212 10.03 -12.93 -3.63
CA THR A 212 8.87 -13.79 -3.90
C THR A 212 8.40 -13.74 -5.36
N LEU A 213 8.52 -12.60 -6.04
CA LEU A 213 8.09 -12.47 -7.44
C LEU A 213 8.67 -13.57 -8.37
N PRO A 214 9.97 -13.90 -8.32
CA PRO A 214 10.56 -14.98 -9.12
C PRO A 214 10.09 -16.40 -8.77
N ILE A 215 9.54 -16.59 -7.58
CA ILE A 215 9.13 -17.91 -7.08
C ILE A 215 7.73 -18.26 -7.57
N PHE A 216 6.83 -17.26 -7.70
CA PHE A 216 5.42 -17.51 -8.00
C PHE A 216 5.07 -17.58 -9.49
N ASP A 217 5.83 -16.91 -10.36
CA ASP A 217 5.59 -16.95 -11.82
C ASP A 217 6.73 -17.67 -12.54
N PHE A 218 6.38 -18.66 -13.37
CA PHE A 218 7.33 -19.36 -14.23
C PHE A 218 8.02 -18.43 -15.24
N ARG A 219 7.34 -17.36 -15.65
CA ARG A 219 7.88 -16.35 -16.58
C ARG A 219 9.02 -15.59 -15.91
N PHE A 220 8.82 -15.13 -14.68
CA PHE A 220 9.87 -14.47 -13.90
C PHE A 220 10.96 -15.45 -13.46
N ARG A 221 10.62 -16.72 -13.22
CA ARG A 221 11.59 -17.77 -12.90
C ARG A 221 12.66 -17.91 -13.97
N ARG A 222 12.28 -17.89 -15.26
CA ARG A 222 13.24 -18.01 -16.37
C ARG A 222 14.26 -16.86 -16.39
N VAL A 223 13.80 -15.64 -16.15
CA VAL A 223 14.67 -14.45 -16.08
C VAL A 223 15.53 -14.51 -14.82
N ALA A 224 14.95 -14.86 -13.68
CA ALA A 224 15.66 -14.91 -12.41
C ALA A 224 16.76 -15.98 -12.36
N ILE A 225 16.60 -17.12 -13.06
CA ILE A 225 17.64 -18.16 -13.16
C ILE A 225 18.94 -17.62 -13.78
N GLN A 226 18.87 -16.55 -14.58
CA GLN A 226 20.05 -15.90 -15.16
C GLN A 226 20.89 -15.18 -14.09
N LEU A 227 20.30 -14.84 -12.94
CA LEU A 227 21.01 -14.24 -11.82
C LEU A 227 21.64 -15.34 -10.93
N PRO A 228 22.94 -15.26 -10.62
CA PRO A 228 23.66 -16.32 -9.90
C PRO A 228 23.11 -16.58 -8.49
N ILE A 229 22.63 -15.52 -7.81
CA ILE A 229 22.05 -15.59 -6.46
C ILE A 229 20.79 -16.47 -6.47
N PHE A 230 19.89 -16.26 -7.43
CA PHE A 230 18.65 -17.03 -7.56
C PHE A 230 18.91 -18.46 -8.01
N ARG A 231 19.93 -18.68 -8.84
CA ARG A 231 20.35 -20.04 -9.25
C ARG A 231 20.74 -20.89 -8.04
N SER A 232 21.47 -20.32 -7.07
CA SER A 232 21.84 -21.03 -5.84
C SER A 232 20.62 -21.34 -4.97
N LEU A 233 19.72 -20.37 -4.79
CA LEU A 233 18.49 -20.55 -4.00
C LEU A 233 17.55 -21.60 -4.61
N MET A 234 17.37 -21.61 -5.93
CA MET A 234 16.49 -22.57 -6.60
C MET A 234 17.03 -23.99 -6.58
N LYS A 235 18.36 -24.17 -6.68
CA LYS A 235 18.99 -25.49 -6.58
C LYS A 235 18.72 -26.17 -5.24
N ALA A 236 18.60 -25.39 -4.15
CA ALA A 236 18.23 -25.90 -2.84
C ALA A 236 16.75 -26.32 -2.76
N ASN A 237 15.86 -25.59 -3.45
CA ASN A 237 14.41 -25.83 -3.40
C ASN A 237 13.91 -26.92 -4.36
N ASP A 238 14.58 -27.16 -5.48
CA ASP A 238 14.18 -28.22 -6.44
C ASP A 238 14.28 -29.63 -5.81
N VAL A 239 15.09 -29.81 -4.76
CA VAL A 239 15.16 -31.06 -3.98
C VAL A 239 13.84 -31.38 -3.25
N HIS A 240 13.01 -30.36 -2.96
CA HIS A 240 11.70 -30.55 -2.33
C HIS A 240 10.52 -30.38 -3.29
N SER A 241 10.66 -29.59 -4.35
CA SER A 241 9.54 -29.31 -5.28
C SER A 241 9.30 -30.41 -6.32
N ALA A 242 10.29 -31.27 -6.59
CA ALA A 242 10.16 -32.42 -7.49
C ALA A 242 9.05 -33.43 -7.09
N ARG A 243 8.49 -33.33 -5.88
CA ARG A 243 7.37 -34.17 -5.41
C ARG A 243 5.97 -33.55 -5.55
N VAL A 244 5.82 -32.26 -5.82
CA VAL A 244 4.52 -31.56 -5.64
C VAL A 244 3.92 -31.05 -6.97
N PHE A 245 4.66 -31.09 -8.08
CA PHE A 245 4.15 -30.72 -9.40
C PHE A 245 4.60 -31.72 -10.48
N THR A 246 4.62 -33.02 -10.18
CA THR A 246 4.45 -33.97 -11.27
C THR A 246 3.08 -33.70 -11.87
N THR A 247 3.12 -33.17 -13.08
CA THR A 247 2.01 -33.00 -14.00
C THR A 247 1.49 -34.36 -14.46
N GLU A 248 1.62 -35.41 -13.64
CA GLU A 248 1.22 -36.79 -13.91
C GLU A 248 -0.30 -36.94 -14.06
N HIS A 249 -1.06 -35.92 -13.65
CA HIS A 249 -2.50 -35.87 -13.87
C HIS A 249 -2.98 -34.80 -14.86
N VAL A 250 -2.08 -34.06 -15.54
CA VAL A 250 -2.42 -33.56 -16.87
C VAL A 250 -2.28 -34.76 -17.78
N PHE A 251 -3.38 -35.49 -17.87
CA PHE A 251 -3.62 -36.62 -18.75
C PHE A 251 -2.67 -36.61 -19.95
N ASN A 252 -1.88 -37.69 -20.07
CA ASN A 252 -1.05 -38.08 -21.22
C ASN A 252 -1.88 -38.28 -22.52
N ASP A 253 -3.03 -37.62 -22.60
CA ASP A 253 -4.00 -37.62 -23.67
C ASP A 253 -3.88 -36.29 -24.45
N THR A 254 -2.74 -35.58 -24.38
CA THR A 254 -2.42 -34.50 -25.32
C THR A 254 -2.54 -35.01 -26.75
N GLY A 255 -2.08 -36.24 -27.03
CA GLY A 255 -2.31 -36.90 -28.32
C GLY A 255 -3.79 -37.03 -28.69
N ARG A 256 -4.66 -37.31 -27.71
CA ARG A 256 -6.11 -37.44 -27.93
C ARG A 256 -6.83 -36.10 -27.97
N ALA A 257 -6.41 -35.09 -27.21
CA ALA A 257 -6.93 -33.74 -27.30
C ALA A 257 -6.57 -33.10 -28.66
N THR A 258 -5.33 -33.32 -29.11
CA THR A 258 -4.84 -32.90 -30.43
C THR A 258 -5.57 -33.68 -31.55
N SER A 259 -5.75 -35.00 -31.42
CA SER A 259 -6.49 -35.77 -32.43
C SER A 259 -8.00 -35.44 -32.44
N ILE A 260 -8.63 -35.16 -31.29
CA ILE A 260 -10.01 -34.66 -31.22
C ILE A 260 -10.13 -33.28 -31.88
N TYR A 261 -9.15 -32.40 -31.69
CA TYR A 261 -9.12 -31.09 -32.32
C TYR A 261 -8.99 -31.20 -33.84
N PHE A 262 -7.99 -31.94 -34.34
CA PHE A 262 -7.79 -32.10 -35.78
C PHE A 262 -8.92 -32.88 -36.44
N SER A 263 -9.45 -33.93 -35.81
CA SER A 263 -10.60 -34.68 -36.34
C SER A 263 -11.91 -33.87 -36.31
N SER A 264 -12.03 -32.86 -35.45
CA SER A 264 -13.17 -31.92 -35.49
C SER A 264 -13.02 -30.91 -36.62
N LEU A 265 -11.80 -30.39 -36.84
CA LEU A 265 -11.46 -29.51 -37.97
C LEU A 265 -11.67 -30.19 -39.32
N GLU A 266 -11.20 -31.43 -39.47
CA GLU A 266 -11.36 -32.22 -40.69
C GLU A 266 -12.85 -32.47 -41.01
N ARG A 267 -13.67 -32.69 -39.98
CA ARG A 267 -15.13 -32.84 -40.14
C ARG A 267 -15.84 -31.56 -40.56
N GLU A 268 -15.34 -30.39 -40.14
CA GLU A 268 -15.87 -29.10 -40.58
C GLU A 268 -15.38 -28.72 -41.98
N TRP A 269 -14.16 -29.10 -42.36
CA TRP A 269 -13.61 -28.86 -43.69
C TRP A 269 -14.33 -29.65 -44.79
N ASN A 270 -14.81 -30.86 -44.46
CA ASN A 270 -15.50 -31.74 -45.41
C ASN A 270 -17.02 -31.52 -45.50
N ARG A 271 -17.57 -30.47 -44.87
CA ARG A 271 -18.96 -30.03 -45.02
C ARG A 271 -19.05 -28.80 -45.91
#